data_AF-A0A9Q4FJQ7-F1
#
_entry.id   AF-A0A9Q4FJQ7-F1
#
_cell.length_a   1.000
_cell.length_b   1.000
_cell.length_c   1.000
_cell.angle_alpha   90.00
_cell.angle_beta   90.00
_cell.angle_gamma   90.00
#
_symmetry.space_group_name_H-M   'P 1'
#
loop_
_entity.id
_entity.type
_entity.pdbx_description
1 polymer ?
#
loop_
_entity_poly.entity_id
_entity_poly.type
_entity_poly.pdbx_seq_one_letter_code
_entity_poly.pdbx_strand_id
1 'polypeptide(L)'
;QKIQQVLMDRLKASDCEFWTFFSESVLARVQLILRVDPKVNLEIDVAQLENEVIQACRSWKDDYASLVVESFGEAQGTNVLADFPKGFPAGYRERFAAHSAVVDMQHVLSLSEANPLVMSFYQPLAGDRQQLHCKLYHADTPLALSDVLPILENLGLRVLGEFPYRLHHANGREFWIHDFAFTYGEGLSLDIQQLNDTLQDAFVHIVRGDAENDAFNRLVLTAGLPWRDVALLRAYARYLKQIRLGFDLGYIATTLNNHTDIARELTRLFKTRFYLARKLGSDDLDDKQLRLEQAILTALDDVQVLNEDRILRRYLDLIKATLRTNFYQADANGQSKSYFSFKFNPRLIPELPKP
;
A
#
# COMPACT_ATOMS: atom_id res chain seq x y z
N GLN A 1 0.17 18.51 -36.54
CA GLN A 1 -0.23 19.44 -35.47
C GLN A 1 0.79 19.49 -34.34
N LYS A 2 1.05 18.43 -33.55
CA LYS A 2 2.10 18.46 -32.49
C LYS A 2 3.49 18.82 -33.02
N ILE A 3 3.94 18.19 -34.11
CA ILE A 3 5.21 18.50 -34.80
C ILE A 3 5.28 19.99 -35.19
N GLN A 4 4.21 20.49 -35.81
CA GLN A 4 4.11 21.89 -36.23
C GLN A 4 4.27 22.84 -35.04
N GLN A 5 3.61 22.56 -33.91
CA GLN A 5 3.69 23.41 -32.72
C GLN A 5 5.13 23.51 -32.19
N VAL A 6 5.81 22.36 -32.03
CA VAL A 6 7.21 22.32 -31.57
C VAL A 6 8.12 23.12 -32.51
N LEU A 7 7.97 22.92 -33.82
CA LEU A 7 8.78 23.63 -34.81
C LEU A 7 8.49 25.14 -34.84
N MET A 8 7.23 25.57 -34.70
CA MET A 8 6.88 26.99 -34.64
C MET A 8 7.42 27.67 -33.38
N ASP A 9 7.31 27.02 -32.22
CA ASP A 9 7.77 27.57 -30.95
C ASP A 9 9.31 27.69 -30.92
N ARG A 10 10.03 26.65 -31.37
CA ARG A 10 11.50 26.61 -31.34
C ARG A 10 12.12 27.56 -32.38
N LEU A 11 11.54 27.63 -33.58
CA LEU A 11 12.03 28.49 -34.66
C LEU A 11 11.41 29.90 -34.64
N LYS A 12 10.57 30.20 -33.64
CA LYS A 12 9.80 31.46 -33.55
C LYS A 12 9.12 31.81 -34.88
N ALA A 13 8.59 30.79 -35.55
CA ALA A 13 7.96 30.96 -36.85
C ALA A 13 6.59 31.61 -36.68
N SER A 14 6.27 32.48 -37.63
CA SER A 14 4.97 33.19 -37.68
C SER A 14 3.89 32.37 -38.36
N ASP A 15 4.29 31.42 -39.22
CA ASP A 15 3.37 30.57 -39.98
C ASP A 15 4.05 29.25 -40.35
N CYS A 16 3.25 28.22 -40.60
CA CYS A 16 3.71 26.90 -41.01
C CYS A 16 2.73 26.24 -41.99
N GLU A 17 3.20 25.98 -43.21
CA GLU A 17 2.50 25.18 -44.21
C GLU A 17 3.05 23.74 -44.19
N PHE A 18 2.20 22.74 -44.42
CA PHE A 18 2.64 21.35 -44.47
C PHE A 18 1.97 20.55 -45.59
N TRP A 19 2.74 19.62 -46.16
CA TRP A 19 2.27 18.65 -47.14
C TRP A 19 2.64 17.25 -46.68
N THR A 20 1.67 16.34 -46.71
CA THR A 20 1.89 14.93 -46.41
C THR A 20 1.91 14.15 -47.72
N PHE A 21 3.02 13.48 -47.98
CA PHE A 21 3.19 12.58 -49.10
C PHE A 21 3.02 11.14 -48.63
N PHE A 22 1.99 10.48 -49.16
CA PHE A 22 1.75 9.05 -48.97
C PHE A 22 2.37 8.29 -50.15
N SER A 23 3.08 7.21 -49.86
CA SER A 23 3.69 6.32 -50.85
C SER A 23 3.21 4.89 -50.64
N GLU A 24 3.66 3.93 -51.47
CA GLU A 24 3.43 2.50 -51.24
C GLU A 24 4.23 1.93 -50.04
N SER A 25 5.09 2.75 -49.40
CA SER A 25 5.81 2.38 -48.19
C SER A 25 4.92 2.45 -46.94
N VAL A 26 5.33 1.73 -45.89
CA VAL A 26 4.75 1.82 -44.53
C VAL A 26 5.00 3.16 -43.85
N LEU A 27 5.81 4.04 -44.46
CA LEU A 27 6.12 5.38 -43.95
C LEU A 27 5.44 6.48 -44.79
N ALA A 28 4.91 7.48 -44.10
CA ALA A 28 4.48 8.74 -44.70
C ALA A 28 5.58 9.80 -44.53
N ARG A 29 5.78 10.65 -45.55
CA ARG A 29 6.73 11.78 -45.48
C ARG A 29 5.94 13.07 -45.31
N VAL A 30 6.29 13.87 -44.31
CA VAL A 30 5.69 15.20 -44.10
C VAL A 30 6.75 16.25 -44.39
N GLN A 31 6.47 17.17 -45.31
CA GLN A 31 7.26 18.36 -45.56
C GLN A 31 6.59 19.54 -44.86
N LEU A 32 7.34 20.27 -44.02
CA LEU A 32 6.87 21.49 -43.37
C LEU A 32 7.70 22.68 -43.86
N ILE A 33 7.04 23.78 -44.21
CA ILE A 33 7.66 25.06 -44.59
C ILE A 33 7.26 26.09 -43.54
N LEU A 34 8.24 26.60 -42.80
CA LEU A 34 8.04 27.57 -41.73
C LEU A 34 8.50 28.97 -42.12
N ARG A 35 7.71 29.98 -41.80
CA ARG A 35 8.04 31.39 -42.07
C ARG A 35 8.66 32.05 -40.84
N VAL A 36 9.99 32.24 -40.89
CA VAL A 36 10.80 32.84 -39.82
C VAL A 36 11.15 34.30 -40.13
N ASP A 37 11.39 35.10 -39.10
CA ASP A 37 11.86 36.49 -39.26
C ASP A 37 13.35 36.49 -39.62
N PRO A 38 13.76 36.98 -40.81
CA PRO A 38 15.16 36.99 -41.24
C PRO A 38 16.05 37.90 -40.38
N LYS A 39 15.49 38.77 -39.53
CA LYS A 39 16.25 39.62 -38.61
C LYS A 39 16.64 38.89 -37.32
N VAL A 40 16.04 37.74 -37.03
CA VAL A 40 16.37 36.93 -35.86
C VAL A 40 17.38 35.87 -36.29
N ASN A 41 18.61 35.99 -35.80
CA ASN A 41 19.63 34.97 -36.05
C ASN A 41 19.34 33.76 -35.15
N LEU A 42 18.84 32.67 -35.75
CA LEU A 42 18.50 31.43 -35.06
C LEU A 42 19.64 30.43 -35.29
N GLU A 43 20.39 30.09 -34.23
CA GLU A 43 21.25 28.91 -34.25
C GLU A 43 20.39 27.67 -34.05
N ILE A 44 20.30 26.83 -35.09
CA ILE A 44 19.47 25.62 -35.08
C ILE A 44 20.36 24.43 -34.72
N ASP A 45 20.22 23.94 -33.50
CA ASP A 45 20.71 22.62 -33.14
C ASP A 45 19.74 21.56 -33.70
N VAL A 46 20.14 20.95 -34.81
CA VAL A 46 19.35 19.94 -35.52
C VAL A 46 19.10 18.71 -34.63
N ALA A 47 20.07 18.29 -33.82
CA ALA A 47 19.95 17.11 -32.97
C ALA A 47 18.99 17.36 -31.80
N GLN A 48 19.02 18.56 -31.23
CA GLN A 48 18.04 18.96 -30.21
C GLN A 48 16.63 19.04 -30.79
N LEU A 49 16.47 19.69 -31.96
CA LEU A 49 15.17 19.84 -32.62
C LEU A 49 14.58 18.48 -33.02
N GLU A 50 15.42 17.57 -33.53
CA GLU A 50 15.01 16.20 -33.84
C GLU A 50 14.53 15.46 -32.60
N ASN A 51 15.25 15.56 -31.47
CA ASN A 51 14.81 14.98 -30.20
C ASN A 51 13.47 15.56 -29.74
N GLU A 52 13.26 16.88 -29.81
CA GLU A 52 12.00 17.53 -29.42
C GLU A 52 10.83 17.08 -30.31
N VAL A 53 11.05 16.94 -31.62
CA VAL A 53 10.04 16.42 -32.56
C VAL A 53 9.74 14.94 -32.29
N ILE A 54 10.76 14.11 -32.04
CA ILE A 54 10.59 12.71 -31.65
C ILE A 54 9.72 12.64 -30.41
N GLN A 55 10.06 13.38 -29.34
CA GLN A 55 9.29 13.41 -28.09
C GLN A 55 7.83 13.84 -28.31
N ALA A 56 7.58 14.81 -29.18
CA ALA A 56 6.21 15.24 -29.50
C ALA A 56 5.41 14.22 -30.33
N CYS A 57 6.11 13.34 -31.05
CA CYS A 57 5.51 12.25 -31.83
C CYS A 57 5.39 10.95 -31.05
N ARG A 58 6.10 10.80 -29.93
CA ARG A 58 6.07 9.57 -29.15
C ARG A 58 4.66 9.26 -28.71
N SER A 59 4.25 8.04 -29.00
CA SER A 59 3.04 7.49 -28.44
C SER A 59 3.34 6.97 -27.04
N TRP A 60 2.30 6.85 -26.23
CA TRP A 60 2.39 6.20 -24.92
C TRP A 60 3.08 4.83 -24.98
N LYS A 61 2.88 4.08 -26.09
CA LYS A 61 3.49 2.75 -26.28
C LYS A 61 5.01 2.84 -26.52
N ASP A 62 5.47 3.86 -27.24
CA ASP A 62 6.89 4.08 -27.50
C ASP A 62 7.63 4.49 -26.22
N ASP A 63 6.98 5.35 -25.41
CA ASP A 63 7.48 5.72 -24.09
C ASP A 63 7.54 4.51 -23.15
N TYR A 64 6.48 3.72 -23.11
CA TYR A 64 6.44 2.50 -22.30
C TYR A 64 7.55 1.51 -22.71
N ALA A 65 7.71 1.23 -24.01
CA ALA A 65 8.74 0.32 -24.49
C ALA A 65 10.15 0.79 -24.12
N SER A 66 10.42 2.10 -24.28
CA SER A 66 11.70 2.70 -23.89
C SER A 66 11.96 2.57 -22.38
N LEU A 67 10.97 2.92 -21.56
CA LEU A 67 11.09 2.90 -20.10
C LEU A 67 11.19 1.47 -19.53
N VAL A 68 10.54 0.49 -20.16
CA VAL A 68 10.69 -0.93 -19.80
C VAL A 68 12.14 -1.39 -20.03
N VAL A 69 12.70 -1.08 -21.20
CA VAL A 69 14.10 -1.42 -21.51
C VAL A 69 15.06 -0.72 -20.56
N GLU A 70 14.83 0.54 -20.23
CA GLU A 70 15.63 1.30 -19.27
C GLU A 70 15.56 0.71 -17.85
N SER A 71 14.34 0.38 -17.37
CA SER A 71 14.12 -0.07 -16.00
C SER A 71 14.53 -1.52 -15.75
N PHE A 72 14.36 -2.41 -16.74
CA PHE A 72 14.67 -3.85 -16.58
C PHE A 72 16.00 -4.24 -17.25
N GLY A 73 16.62 -3.33 -18.00
CA GLY A 73 17.77 -3.63 -18.84
C GLY A 73 17.37 -4.20 -20.21
N GLU A 74 18.27 -4.11 -21.18
CA GLU A 74 17.98 -4.41 -22.59
C GLU A 74 17.44 -5.83 -22.82
N ALA A 75 18.10 -6.84 -22.25
CA ALA A 75 17.70 -8.23 -22.44
C ALA A 75 16.34 -8.54 -21.79
N GLN A 76 16.15 -8.19 -20.51
CA GLN A 76 14.92 -8.48 -19.79
C GLN A 76 13.76 -7.61 -20.28
N GLY A 77 13.98 -6.33 -20.54
CA GLY A 77 12.96 -5.43 -21.07
C GLY A 77 12.44 -5.88 -22.43
N THR A 78 13.32 -6.33 -23.32
CA THR A 78 12.91 -6.90 -24.62
C THR A 78 12.06 -8.16 -24.43
N ASN A 79 12.42 -9.04 -23.50
CA ASN A 79 11.62 -10.23 -23.18
C ASN A 79 10.23 -9.84 -22.65
N VAL A 80 10.14 -8.88 -21.72
CA VAL A 80 8.85 -8.40 -21.19
C VAL A 80 7.94 -7.87 -22.31
N LEU A 81 8.50 -7.11 -23.26
CA LEU A 81 7.72 -6.61 -24.40
C LEU A 81 7.26 -7.74 -25.34
N ALA A 82 8.08 -8.78 -25.51
CA ALA A 82 7.72 -9.97 -26.30
C ALA A 82 6.66 -10.82 -25.59
N ASP A 83 6.76 -10.96 -24.27
CA ASP A 83 5.84 -11.71 -23.42
C ASP A 83 4.47 -11.03 -23.31
N PHE A 84 4.39 -9.71 -23.46
CA PHE A 84 3.14 -8.94 -23.44
C PHE A 84 2.89 -8.19 -24.76
N PRO A 85 2.64 -8.88 -25.88
CA PRO A 85 2.63 -8.27 -27.22
C PRO A 85 1.50 -7.26 -27.43
N LYS A 86 0.38 -7.40 -26.70
CA LYS A 86 -0.74 -6.44 -26.73
C LYS A 86 -0.51 -5.22 -25.83
N GLY A 87 0.42 -5.33 -24.88
CA GLY A 87 0.68 -4.33 -23.84
C GLY A 87 -0.55 -3.98 -23.01
N PHE A 88 -0.55 -2.77 -22.45
CA PHE A 88 -1.65 -2.24 -21.65
C PHE A 88 -2.87 -1.82 -22.50
N PRO A 89 -4.12 -2.09 -22.03
CA PRO A 89 -5.34 -1.76 -22.75
C PRO A 89 -5.56 -0.24 -22.89
N ALA A 90 -6.37 0.19 -23.85
CA ALA A 90 -6.61 1.61 -24.13
C ALA A 90 -7.09 2.41 -22.90
N GLY A 91 -8.08 1.89 -22.17
CA GLY A 91 -8.59 2.55 -20.96
C GLY A 91 -7.57 2.67 -19.81
N TYR A 92 -6.52 1.85 -19.81
CA TYR A 92 -5.39 2.04 -18.88
C TYR A 92 -4.52 3.21 -19.34
N ARG A 93 -4.15 3.24 -20.62
CA ARG A 93 -3.28 4.27 -21.22
C ARG A 93 -3.88 5.67 -21.18
N GLU A 94 -5.21 5.78 -21.10
CA GLU A 94 -5.92 7.05 -20.93
C GLU A 94 -5.84 7.59 -19.50
N ARG A 95 -5.65 6.73 -18.49
CA ARG A 95 -5.65 7.11 -17.07
C ARG A 95 -4.25 7.18 -16.46
N PHE A 96 -3.29 6.43 -17.00
CA PHE A 96 -1.95 6.28 -16.43
C PHE A 96 -0.86 6.68 -17.41
N ALA A 97 0.21 7.27 -16.88
CA ALA A 97 1.42 7.55 -17.64
C ALA A 97 2.27 6.27 -17.82
N ALA A 98 3.15 6.28 -18.83
CA ALA A 98 3.98 5.13 -19.16
C ALA A 98 4.89 4.68 -18.01
N HIS A 99 5.43 5.62 -17.21
CA HIS A 99 6.26 5.28 -16.04
C HIS A 99 5.47 4.49 -14.98
N SER A 100 4.19 4.81 -14.77
CA SER A 100 3.34 4.06 -13.84
C SER A 100 3.10 2.64 -14.33
N ALA A 101 2.98 2.46 -15.66
CA ALA A 101 2.82 1.14 -16.27
C ALA A 101 4.07 0.25 -16.10
N VAL A 102 5.26 0.84 -16.06
CA VAL A 102 6.50 0.10 -15.76
C VAL A 102 6.48 -0.44 -14.33
N VAL A 103 6.09 0.40 -13.35
CA VAL A 103 5.93 -0.02 -11.95
C VAL A 103 4.86 -1.10 -11.81
N ASP A 104 3.71 -0.92 -12.45
CA ASP A 104 2.65 -1.94 -12.47
C ASP A 104 3.15 -3.26 -13.09
N MET A 105 3.96 -3.19 -14.14
CA MET A 105 4.55 -4.39 -14.75
C MET A 105 5.54 -5.07 -13.80
N GLN A 106 6.32 -4.34 -12.99
CA GLN A 106 7.17 -4.93 -11.95
C GLN A 106 6.32 -5.74 -10.96
N HIS A 107 5.18 -5.20 -10.53
CA HIS A 107 4.25 -5.93 -9.64
C HIS A 107 3.66 -7.17 -10.32
N VAL A 108 3.24 -7.07 -11.59
CA VAL A 108 2.73 -8.21 -12.37
C VAL A 108 3.79 -9.32 -12.47
N LEU A 109 5.04 -8.96 -12.75
CA LEU A 109 6.15 -9.93 -12.87
C LEU A 109 6.57 -10.52 -11.51
N SER A 110 6.26 -9.86 -10.40
CA SER A 110 6.51 -10.39 -9.05
C SER A 110 5.50 -11.47 -8.61
N LEU A 111 4.41 -11.64 -9.35
CA LEU A 111 3.39 -12.66 -9.07
C LEU A 111 3.95 -14.06 -9.30
N SER A 112 3.62 -14.97 -8.39
CA SER A 112 4.01 -16.38 -8.46
C SER A 112 2.95 -17.25 -7.80
N GLU A 113 3.04 -18.58 -7.92
CA GLU A 113 2.12 -19.48 -7.21
C GLU A 113 2.21 -19.31 -5.68
N ALA A 114 3.40 -18.99 -5.15
CA ALA A 114 3.60 -18.68 -3.73
C ALA A 114 3.14 -17.26 -3.33
N ASN A 115 3.00 -16.37 -4.31
CA ASN A 115 2.54 -15.00 -4.11
C ASN A 115 1.54 -14.60 -5.22
N PRO A 116 0.31 -15.15 -5.18
CA PRO A 116 -0.65 -14.97 -6.28
C PRO A 116 -1.31 -13.59 -6.28
N LEU A 117 -1.13 -12.80 -5.21
CA LEU A 117 -1.74 -11.49 -5.03
C LEU A 117 -0.71 -10.48 -4.51
N VAL A 118 -0.56 -9.39 -5.24
CA VAL A 118 0.25 -8.23 -4.82
C VAL A 118 -0.65 -7.02 -4.72
N MET A 119 -0.38 -6.17 -3.73
CA MET A 119 -1.09 -4.92 -3.49
C MET A 119 -0.11 -3.76 -3.56
N SER A 120 -0.54 -2.61 -4.08
CA SER A 120 0.28 -1.40 -4.10
C SER A 120 -0.59 -0.16 -3.93
N PHE A 121 -0.31 0.66 -2.92
CA PHE A 121 -0.97 1.95 -2.71
C PHE A 121 -0.23 3.07 -3.44
N TYR A 122 -0.99 4.02 -3.97
CA TYR A 122 -0.45 5.28 -4.49
C TYR A 122 -1.47 6.41 -4.35
N GLN A 123 -0.97 7.63 -4.40
CA GLN A 123 -1.78 8.84 -4.42
C GLN A 123 -1.64 9.52 -5.80
N PRO A 124 -2.75 9.74 -6.53
CA PRO A 124 -2.69 10.47 -7.79
C PRO A 124 -2.20 11.91 -7.58
N LEU A 125 -1.30 12.37 -8.45
CA LEU A 125 -0.76 13.75 -8.43
C LEU A 125 -1.84 14.83 -8.66
N ALA A 126 -2.93 14.48 -9.37
CA ALA A 126 -3.99 15.39 -9.78
C ALA A 126 -5.31 15.20 -8.99
N GLY A 127 -5.27 14.58 -7.81
CA GLY A 127 -6.44 14.25 -6.99
C GLY A 127 -6.60 15.12 -5.74
N ASP A 128 -7.76 14.98 -5.09
CA ASP A 128 -7.95 15.49 -3.74
C ASP A 128 -6.97 14.79 -2.77
N ARG A 129 -6.47 15.50 -1.76
CA ARG A 129 -5.48 14.97 -0.81
C ARG A 129 -5.98 13.76 -0.02
N GLN A 130 -7.30 13.54 0.02
CA GLN A 130 -7.94 12.42 0.70
C GLN A 130 -8.34 11.26 -0.23
N GLN A 131 -8.12 11.37 -1.54
CA GLN A 131 -8.38 10.28 -2.49
C GLN A 131 -7.12 9.45 -2.68
N LEU A 132 -7.23 8.18 -2.32
CA LEU A 132 -6.16 7.21 -2.42
C LEU A 132 -6.54 6.11 -3.38
N HIS A 133 -5.51 5.52 -3.97
CA HIS A 133 -5.67 4.41 -4.89
C HIS A 133 -4.85 3.21 -4.44
N CYS A 134 -5.37 2.03 -4.76
CA CYS A 134 -4.79 0.74 -4.46
C CYS A 134 -4.97 -0.12 -5.68
N LYS A 135 -3.87 -0.66 -6.19
CA LYS A 135 -3.89 -1.65 -7.23
C LYS A 135 -3.70 -3.02 -6.62
N LEU A 136 -4.61 -3.94 -6.96
CA LEU A 136 -4.45 -5.36 -6.73
C LEU A 136 -4.08 -6.06 -8.02
N TYR A 137 -3.01 -6.85 -7.96
CA TYR A 137 -2.48 -7.61 -9.07
C TYR A 137 -2.72 -9.08 -8.80
N HIS A 138 -3.40 -9.77 -9.72
CA HIS A 138 -3.69 -11.19 -9.58
C HIS A 138 -3.48 -11.92 -10.90
N ALA A 139 -2.99 -13.16 -10.84
CA ALA A 139 -2.74 -13.98 -12.02
C ALA A 139 -3.94 -14.90 -12.33
N ASP A 140 -4.14 -15.17 -13.62
CA ASP A 140 -5.01 -16.19 -14.20
C ASP A 140 -6.53 -15.99 -14.03
N THR A 141 -7.01 -15.53 -12.87
CA THR A 141 -8.43 -15.25 -12.63
C THR A 141 -8.66 -13.82 -12.16
N PRO A 142 -9.82 -13.21 -12.50
CA PRO A 142 -10.22 -11.96 -11.88
C PRO A 142 -10.48 -12.18 -10.38
N LEU A 143 -10.12 -11.18 -9.57
CA LEU A 143 -10.30 -11.23 -8.13
C LEU A 143 -11.76 -10.90 -7.80
N ALA A 144 -12.43 -11.76 -7.02
CA ALA A 144 -13.83 -11.51 -6.66
C ALA A 144 -13.93 -10.37 -5.64
N LEU A 145 -14.73 -9.35 -5.96
CA LEU A 145 -14.92 -8.19 -5.08
C LEU A 145 -15.49 -8.57 -3.71
N SER A 146 -16.33 -9.59 -3.65
CA SER A 146 -16.89 -10.12 -2.40
C SER A 146 -15.83 -10.56 -1.39
N ASP A 147 -14.65 -10.95 -1.88
CA ASP A 147 -13.60 -11.53 -1.05
C ASP A 147 -12.67 -10.42 -0.51
N VAL A 148 -12.51 -9.34 -1.29
CA VAL A 148 -11.55 -8.26 -1.01
C VAL A 148 -12.20 -7.07 -0.32
N LEU A 149 -13.40 -6.66 -0.75
CA LEU A 149 -14.05 -5.47 -0.21
C LEU A 149 -14.21 -5.52 1.32
N PRO A 150 -14.62 -6.65 1.93
CA PRO A 150 -14.70 -6.74 3.39
C PRO A 150 -13.37 -6.51 4.09
N ILE A 151 -12.25 -6.92 3.46
CA ILE A 151 -10.90 -6.73 4.02
C ILE A 151 -10.52 -5.25 3.99
N LEU A 152 -10.74 -4.58 2.85
CA LEU A 152 -10.48 -3.15 2.70
C LEU A 152 -11.34 -2.32 3.66
N GLU A 153 -12.61 -2.67 3.82
CA GLU A 153 -13.53 -2.02 4.76
C GLU A 153 -13.08 -2.20 6.23
N ASN A 154 -12.68 -3.41 6.62
CA ASN A 154 -12.17 -3.69 7.97
C ASN A 154 -10.81 -3.03 8.24
N LEU A 155 -9.99 -2.76 7.21
CA LEU A 155 -8.80 -1.92 7.32
C LEU A 155 -9.14 -0.42 7.49
N GLY A 156 -10.41 -0.03 7.37
CA GLY A 156 -10.87 1.34 7.53
C GLY A 156 -10.93 2.14 6.22
N LEU A 157 -10.84 1.48 5.07
CA LEU A 157 -10.92 2.10 3.75
C LEU A 157 -12.35 2.03 3.23
N ARG A 158 -12.84 3.13 2.65
CA ARG A 158 -14.13 3.19 1.98
C ARG A 158 -13.93 3.22 0.47
N VAL A 159 -14.30 2.14 -0.20
CA VAL A 159 -14.17 2.01 -1.66
C VAL A 159 -15.21 2.89 -2.35
N LEU A 160 -14.72 3.75 -3.25
CA LEU A 160 -15.52 4.67 -4.08
C LEU A 160 -15.81 4.07 -5.46
N GLY A 161 -14.89 3.26 -5.99
CA GLY A 161 -15.03 2.62 -7.28
C GLY A 161 -13.85 1.71 -7.61
N GLU A 162 -14.01 0.95 -8.68
CA GLU A 162 -13.02 -0.01 -9.18
C GLU A 162 -12.90 0.11 -10.70
N PHE A 163 -11.67 0.00 -11.19
CA PHE A 163 -11.35 -0.07 -12.61
C PHE A 163 -10.46 -1.28 -12.90
N PRO A 164 -11.02 -2.37 -13.47
CA PRO A 164 -10.25 -3.55 -13.82
C PRO A 164 -9.55 -3.39 -15.17
N TYR A 165 -8.31 -3.87 -15.25
CA TYR A 165 -7.51 -3.93 -16.46
C TYR A 165 -6.94 -5.33 -16.66
N ARG A 166 -7.07 -5.85 -17.89
CA ARG A 166 -6.60 -7.19 -18.24
C ARG A 166 -5.39 -7.11 -19.16
N LEU A 167 -4.33 -7.82 -18.78
CA LEU A 167 -3.12 -8.03 -19.56
C LEU A 167 -3.08 -9.47 -20.07
N HIS A 168 -2.57 -9.65 -21.28
CA HIS A 168 -2.45 -10.96 -21.91
C HIS A 168 -0.97 -11.28 -22.11
N HIS A 169 -0.56 -12.44 -21.60
CA HIS A 169 0.77 -12.97 -21.79
C HIS A 169 0.84 -13.87 -23.03
N ALA A 170 2.00 -13.96 -23.67
CA ALA A 170 2.22 -14.69 -24.92
C ALA A 170 1.93 -16.20 -24.79
N ASN A 171 2.16 -16.78 -23.61
CA ASN A 171 1.82 -18.17 -23.29
C ASN A 171 0.31 -18.43 -23.06
N GLY A 172 -0.55 -17.43 -23.22
CA GLY A 172 -2.00 -17.55 -23.02
C GLY A 172 -2.48 -17.29 -21.59
N ARG A 173 -1.59 -17.06 -20.62
CA ARG A 173 -1.95 -16.60 -19.28
C ARG A 173 -2.46 -15.17 -19.29
N GLU A 174 -3.18 -14.83 -18.23
CA GLU A 174 -3.79 -13.52 -18.08
C GLU A 174 -3.44 -12.94 -16.72
N PHE A 175 -3.32 -11.62 -16.67
CA PHE A 175 -3.03 -10.90 -15.45
C PHE A 175 -4.03 -9.77 -15.30
N TRP A 176 -4.55 -9.62 -14.09
CA TRP A 176 -5.57 -8.64 -13.76
C TRP A 176 -4.99 -7.58 -12.84
N ILE A 177 -5.26 -6.32 -13.16
CA ILE A 177 -4.94 -5.16 -12.34
C ILE A 177 -6.27 -4.50 -11.96
N HIS A 178 -6.62 -4.54 -10.69
CA HIS A 178 -7.81 -3.89 -10.16
C HIS A 178 -7.40 -2.60 -9.45
N ASP A 179 -7.68 -1.45 -10.07
CA ASP A 179 -7.45 -0.13 -9.47
C ASP A 179 -8.68 0.32 -8.68
N PHE A 180 -8.56 0.30 -7.35
CA PHE A 180 -9.59 0.78 -6.42
C PHE A 180 -9.31 2.22 -6.04
N ALA A 181 -10.31 3.08 -6.21
CA ALA A 181 -10.33 4.40 -5.59
C ALA A 181 -11.00 4.30 -4.22
N PHE A 182 -10.41 4.86 -3.18
CA PHE A 182 -11.01 4.91 -1.84
C PHE A 182 -10.75 6.25 -1.16
N THR A 183 -11.56 6.45 -0.14
CA THR A 183 -11.38 7.50 0.86
C THR A 183 -11.22 6.84 2.23
N TYR A 184 -10.68 7.59 3.18
CA TYR A 184 -10.57 7.19 4.58
C TYR A 184 -11.27 8.25 5.44
N GLY A 185 -11.55 7.93 6.70
CA GLY A 185 -12.29 8.84 7.58
C GLY A 185 -11.63 10.22 7.75
N GLU A 186 -12.45 11.28 7.77
CA GLU A 186 -11.99 12.64 8.04
C GLU A 186 -11.23 12.74 9.37
N GLY A 187 -10.13 13.51 9.39
CA GLY A 187 -9.30 13.71 10.58
C GLY A 187 -8.09 12.79 10.70
N LEU A 188 -7.92 11.80 9.82
CA LEU A 188 -6.70 10.99 9.75
C LEU A 188 -5.62 11.69 8.90
N SER A 189 -4.51 12.11 9.52
CA SER A 189 -3.30 12.51 8.78
C SER A 189 -2.44 11.28 8.51
N LEU A 190 -2.60 10.67 7.33
CA LEU A 190 -1.86 9.46 6.96
C LEU A 190 -0.66 9.83 6.09
N ASP A 191 0.53 9.41 6.52
CA ASP A 191 1.67 9.30 5.62
C ASP A 191 1.66 7.91 4.98
N ILE A 192 1.04 7.83 3.81
CA ILE A 192 0.82 6.56 3.12
C ILE A 192 2.12 5.96 2.64
N GLN A 193 3.14 6.78 2.33
CA GLN A 193 4.44 6.23 1.95
C GLN A 193 5.04 5.42 3.11
N GLN A 194 4.86 5.87 4.34
CA GLN A 194 5.30 5.13 5.53
C GLN A 194 4.42 3.92 5.85
N LEU A 195 3.11 4.00 5.56
CA LEU A 195 2.16 2.94 5.90
C LEU A 195 1.99 1.88 4.81
N ASN A 196 2.47 2.12 3.59
CA ASN A 196 2.26 1.25 2.42
C ASN A 196 2.67 -0.19 2.74
N ASP A 197 3.89 -0.39 3.23
CA ASP A 197 4.42 -1.72 3.56
C ASP A 197 3.59 -2.41 4.66
N THR A 198 3.15 -1.65 5.67
CA THR A 198 2.38 -2.19 6.80
C THR A 198 0.97 -2.61 6.38
N LEU A 199 0.32 -1.80 5.53
CA LEU A 199 -1.01 -2.09 4.98
C LEU A 199 -0.95 -3.25 3.99
N GLN A 200 0.04 -3.25 3.10
CA GLN A 200 0.25 -4.32 2.13
C GLN A 200 0.51 -5.66 2.85
N ASP A 201 1.40 -5.68 3.83
CA ASP A 201 1.71 -6.88 4.62
C ASP A 201 0.45 -7.39 5.35
N ALA A 202 -0.31 -6.50 6.00
CA ALA A 202 -1.55 -6.87 6.66
C ALA A 202 -2.58 -7.44 5.67
N PHE A 203 -2.80 -6.78 4.54
CA PHE A 203 -3.76 -7.21 3.53
C PHE A 203 -3.42 -8.61 2.99
N VAL A 204 -2.15 -8.84 2.62
CA VAL A 204 -1.70 -10.15 2.10
C VAL A 204 -1.93 -11.25 3.13
N HIS A 205 -1.61 -11.01 4.40
CA HIS A 205 -1.82 -12.00 5.46
C HIS A 205 -3.30 -12.25 5.78
N ILE A 206 -4.16 -11.24 5.66
CA ILE A 206 -5.62 -11.42 5.83
C ILE A 206 -6.19 -12.25 4.67
N VAL A 207 -5.83 -11.93 3.42
CA VAL A 207 -6.30 -12.69 2.24
C VAL A 207 -5.85 -14.15 2.29
N ARG A 208 -4.60 -14.41 2.71
CA ARG A 208 -4.08 -15.78 2.85
C ARG A 208 -4.70 -16.56 4.02
N GLY A 209 -5.42 -15.88 4.92
CA GLY A 209 -6.01 -16.49 6.12
C GLY A 209 -5.03 -16.64 7.29
N ASP A 210 -3.85 -16.05 7.22
CA ASP A 210 -2.88 -16.00 8.33
C ASP A 210 -3.32 -15.02 9.44
N ALA A 211 -4.15 -14.04 9.07
CA ALA A 211 -4.73 -13.04 9.96
C ALA A 211 -6.25 -13.00 9.84
N GLU A 212 -6.92 -12.71 10.95
CA GLU A 212 -8.38 -12.61 11.00
C GLU A 212 -8.89 -11.34 10.30
N ASN A 213 -10.05 -11.41 9.65
CA ASN A 213 -10.71 -10.28 9.01
C ASN A 213 -11.82 -9.69 9.89
N ASP A 214 -11.50 -8.71 10.74
CA ASP A 214 -12.46 -8.06 11.65
C ASP A 214 -12.12 -6.59 11.94
N ALA A 215 -12.94 -5.93 12.77
CA ALA A 215 -12.81 -4.51 13.10
C ALA A 215 -11.48 -4.10 13.78
N PHE A 216 -10.68 -5.05 14.30
CA PHE A 216 -9.35 -4.72 14.82
C PHE A 216 -8.39 -4.33 13.70
N ASN A 217 -8.60 -4.80 12.46
CA ASN A 217 -7.72 -4.51 11.32
C ASN A 217 -7.61 -3.01 11.02
N ARG A 218 -8.60 -2.22 11.43
CA ARG A 218 -8.56 -0.76 11.29
C ARG A 218 -7.38 -0.12 12.04
N LEU A 219 -6.86 -0.77 13.09
CA LEU A 219 -5.66 -0.34 13.82
C LEU A 219 -4.38 -0.37 12.96
N VAL A 220 -4.36 -1.15 11.87
CA VAL A 220 -3.26 -1.12 10.90
C VAL A 220 -3.15 0.27 10.29
N LEU A 221 -4.29 0.86 9.91
CA LEU A 221 -4.35 2.19 9.32
C LEU A 221 -4.28 3.30 10.37
N THR A 222 -5.09 3.20 11.43
CA THR A 222 -5.28 4.30 12.40
C THR A 222 -4.16 4.41 13.42
N ALA A 223 -3.55 3.28 13.79
CA ALA A 223 -2.45 3.23 14.77
C ALA A 223 -1.10 2.84 14.15
N GLY A 224 -1.04 2.56 12.85
CA GLY A 224 0.18 2.13 12.16
C GLY A 224 0.73 0.80 12.70
N LEU A 225 -0.15 -0.07 13.23
CA LEU A 225 0.26 -1.31 13.85
C LEU A 225 0.38 -2.43 12.81
N PRO A 226 1.50 -3.17 12.76
CA PRO A 226 1.62 -4.39 11.98
C PRO A 226 0.52 -5.41 12.34
N TRP A 227 0.12 -6.24 11.38
CA TRP A 227 -0.98 -7.20 11.57
C TRP A 227 -0.78 -8.14 12.77
N ARG A 228 0.47 -8.52 13.09
CA ARG A 228 0.79 -9.35 14.25
C ARG A 228 0.54 -8.64 15.57
N ASP A 229 0.79 -7.34 15.63
CA ASP A 229 0.51 -6.52 16.81
C ASP A 229 -1.01 -6.33 16.99
N VAL A 230 -1.74 -6.16 15.88
CA VAL A 230 -3.21 -6.18 15.90
C VAL A 230 -3.73 -7.53 16.39
N ALA A 231 -3.15 -8.63 15.91
CA ALA A 231 -3.50 -9.98 16.36
C ALA A 231 -3.17 -10.21 17.86
N LEU A 232 -2.12 -9.58 18.38
CA LEU A 232 -1.80 -9.59 19.82
C LEU A 232 -2.91 -8.92 20.63
N LEU A 233 -3.34 -7.72 20.24
CA LEU A 233 -4.45 -7.01 20.90
C LEU A 233 -5.74 -7.84 20.83
N ARG A 234 -6.03 -8.41 19.66
CA ARG A 234 -7.18 -9.32 19.46
C ARG A 234 -7.11 -10.55 20.38
N ALA A 235 -5.93 -11.13 20.60
CA ALA A 235 -5.75 -12.27 21.50
C ALA A 235 -6.06 -11.89 22.97
N TYR A 236 -5.62 -10.72 23.43
CA TYR A 236 -6.01 -10.20 24.74
C TYR A 236 -7.52 -9.93 24.82
N ALA A 237 -8.14 -9.36 23.77
CA ALA A 237 -9.59 -9.18 23.71
C ALA A 237 -10.36 -10.49 23.91
N ARG A 238 -9.92 -11.56 23.23
CA ARG A 238 -10.51 -12.90 23.36
C ARG A 238 -10.37 -13.45 24.77
N TYR A 239 -9.24 -13.22 25.43
CA TYR A 239 -9.04 -13.60 26.82
C TYR A 239 -9.91 -12.77 27.79
N LEU A 240 -10.06 -11.46 27.56
CA LEU A 240 -10.99 -10.61 28.32
C LEU A 240 -12.43 -11.13 28.23
N LYS A 241 -12.85 -11.53 27.02
CA LYS A 241 -14.16 -12.17 26.82
C LYS A 241 -14.26 -13.51 27.55
N GLN A 242 -13.19 -14.32 27.57
CA GLN A 242 -13.15 -15.61 28.26
C GLN A 242 -13.30 -15.45 29.78
N ILE A 243 -12.68 -14.43 30.39
CA ILE A 243 -12.85 -14.11 31.81
C ILE A 243 -14.15 -13.34 32.12
N ARG A 244 -15.07 -13.28 31.15
CA ARG A 244 -16.41 -12.68 31.23
C ARG A 244 -16.40 -11.17 31.49
N LEU A 245 -15.43 -10.45 30.93
CA LEU A 245 -15.57 -9.01 30.75
C LEU A 245 -16.74 -8.79 29.77
N GLY A 246 -17.82 -8.16 30.23
CA GLY A 246 -19.14 -8.12 29.56
C GLY A 246 -19.24 -7.30 28.28
N PHE A 247 -18.14 -7.15 27.54
CA PHE A 247 -18.08 -6.43 26.27
C PHE A 247 -17.85 -7.40 25.11
N ASP A 248 -18.50 -7.14 23.98
CA ASP A 248 -18.23 -7.89 22.76
C ASP A 248 -16.90 -7.44 22.10
N LEU A 249 -16.41 -8.26 21.17
CA LEU A 249 -15.13 -8.00 20.50
C LEU A 249 -15.17 -6.76 19.60
N GLY A 250 -16.32 -6.43 19.01
CA GLY A 250 -16.48 -5.27 18.15
C GLY A 250 -16.40 -3.96 18.93
N TYR A 251 -17.04 -3.91 20.10
CA TYR A 251 -16.93 -2.78 21.02
C TYR A 251 -15.49 -2.60 21.52
N ILE A 252 -14.81 -3.69 21.90
CA ILE A 252 -13.39 -3.63 22.29
C ILE A 252 -12.52 -3.10 21.14
N ALA A 253 -12.73 -3.57 19.91
CA ALA A 253 -12.01 -3.08 18.74
C ALA A 253 -12.28 -1.58 18.51
N THR A 254 -13.53 -1.14 18.68
CA THR A 254 -13.93 0.25 18.54
C THR A 254 -13.25 1.12 19.59
N THR A 255 -13.22 0.68 20.85
CA THR A 255 -12.49 1.37 21.94
C THR A 255 -11.01 1.56 21.59
N LEU A 256 -10.32 0.53 21.10
CA LEU A 256 -8.91 0.66 20.71
C LEU A 256 -8.72 1.63 19.52
N ASN A 257 -9.67 1.66 18.57
CA ASN A 257 -9.63 2.58 17.44
C ASN A 257 -9.96 4.03 17.82
N ASN A 258 -10.73 4.25 18.88
CA ASN A 258 -10.99 5.58 19.43
C ASN A 258 -9.77 6.13 20.20
N HIS A 259 -8.94 5.24 20.76
CA HIS A 259 -7.76 5.56 21.59
C HIS A 259 -6.49 4.94 21.01
N THR A 260 -6.15 5.33 19.78
CA THR A 260 -5.05 4.72 18.98
C THR A 260 -3.67 4.92 19.60
N ASP A 261 -3.44 6.04 20.28
CA ASP A 261 -2.25 6.34 21.05
C ASP A 261 -2.07 5.35 22.19
N ILE A 262 -3.13 5.08 22.96
CA ILE A 262 -3.12 4.08 24.04
C ILE A 262 -2.88 2.69 23.46
N ALA A 263 -3.52 2.33 22.33
CA ALA A 263 -3.29 1.04 21.67
C ALA A 263 -1.81 0.84 21.23
N ARG A 264 -1.16 1.90 20.73
CA ARG A 264 0.28 1.88 20.41
C ARG A 264 1.13 1.70 21.65
N GLU A 265 0.85 2.45 22.72
CA GLU A 265 1.63 2.38 23.95
C GLU A 265 1.46 1.04 24.68
N LEU A 266 0.26 0.44 24.68
CA LEU A 266 0.04 -0.94 25.16
C LEU A 266 0.89 -1.95 24.40
N THR A 267 0.92 -1.86 23.06
CA THR A 267 1.76 -2.72 22.21
C THR A 267 3.25 -2.49 22.49
N ARG A 268 3.65 -1.23 22.69
CA ARG A 268 5.03 -0.84 23.03
C ARG A 268 5.45 -1.37 24.40
N LEU A 269 4.57 -1.35 25.40
CA LEU A 269 4.80 -1.94 26.70
C LEU A 269 5.03 -3.44 26.58
N PHE A 270 4.18 -4.15 25.82
CA PHE A 270 4.36 -5.59 25.57
C PHE A 270 5.71 -5.88 24.90
N LYS A 271 6.07 -5.14 23.85
CA LYS A 271 7.38 -5.25 23.18
C LYS A 271 8.54 -4.98 24.13
N THR A 272 8.41 -3.97 24.98
CA THR A 272 9.46 -3.67 25.97
C THR A 272 9.66 -4.85 26.93
N ARG A 273 8.57 -5.43 27.44
CA ARG A 273 8.60 -6.56 28.37
C ARG A 273 9.22 -7.84 27.80
N PHE A 274 8.98 -8.15 26.52
CA PHE A 274 9.30 -9.48 25.97
C PHE A 274 10.28 -9.47 24.78
N TYR A 275 10.43 -8.35 24.09
CA TYR A 275 11.45 -8.18 23.06
C TYR A 275 12.72 -7.57 23.63
N LEU A 276 12.61 -6.41 24.30
CA LEU A 276 13.79 -5.69 24.80
C LEU A 276 14.43 -6.32 26.03
N ALA A 277 13.72 -7.17 26.77
CA ALA A 277 14.30 -7.98 27.84
C ALA A 277 15.45 -8.90 27.39
N ARG A 278 15.58 -9.15 26.07
CA ARG A 278 16.71 -9.89 25.49
C ARG A 278 17.93 -9.02 25.18
N LYS A 279 17.78 -7.69 25.23
CA LYS A 279 18.78 -6.71 24.75
C LYS A 279 19.24 -5.72 25.83
N LEU A 280 18.43 -5.48 26.86
CA LEU A 280 18.69 -4.51 27.92
C LEU A 280 19.05 -5.21 29.25
N GLY A 281 19.80 -4.51 30.10
CA GLY A 281 19.98 -4.92 31.50
C GLY A 281 18.70 -4.75 32.33
N SER A 282 18.62 -5.43 33.48
CA SER A 282 17.40 -5.47 34.31
C SER A 282 16.92 -4.09 34.74
N ASP A 283 17.83 -3.23 35.22
CA ASP A 283 17.46 -1.92 35.78
C ASP A 283 16.93 -0.96 34.70
N ASP A 284 17.59 -0.89 33.54
CA ASP A 284 17.14 -0.10 32.38
C ASP A 284 15.80 -0.58 31.82
N LEU A 285 15.57 -1.88 31.87
CA LEU A 285 14.33 -2.50 31.41
C LEU A 285 13.17 -2.13 32.35
N ASP A 286 13.39 -2.22 33.66
CA ASP A 286 12.37 -1.92 34.68
C ASP A 286 12.00 -0.43 34.68
N ASP A 287 12.99 0.46 34.58
CA ASP A 287 12.75 1.91 34.46
C ASP A 287 11.96 2.25 33.18
N LYS A 288 12.32 1.68 32.02
CA LYS A 288 11.54 1.88 30.78
C LYS A 288 10.11 1.36 30.89
N GLN A 289 9.91 0.19 31.49
CA GLN A 289 8.57 -0.35 31.70
C GLN A 289 7.74 0.57 32.59
N LEU A 290 8.32 1.06 33.70
CA LEU A 290 7.64 1.94 34.64
C LEU A 290 7.23 3.26 33.97
N ARG A 291 8.11 3.87 33.17
CA ARG A 291 7.79 5.10 32.42
C ARG A 291 6.66 4.90 31.42
N LEU A 292 6.66 3.78 30.68
CA LEU A 292 5.58 3.45 29.75
C LEU A 292 4.27 3.20 30.48
N GLU A 293 4.31 2.49 31.61
CA GLU A 293 3.12 2.27 32.44
C GLU A 293 2.54 3.59 32.94
N GLN A 294 3.38 4.50 33.45
CA GLN A 294 2.94 5.81 33.90
C GLN A 294 2.35 6.63 32.75
N ALA A 295 2.98 6.64 31.58
CA ALA A 295 2.46 7.33 30.40
C ALA A 295 1.09 6.79 29.98
N ILE A 296 0.91 5.46 29.99
CA ILE A 296 -0.39 4.84 29.70
C ILE A 296 -1.43 5.23 30.75
N LEU A 297 -1.09 5.20 32.04
CA LEU A 297 -2.00 5.61 33.11
C LEU A 297 -2.43 7.08 32.97
N THR A 298 -1.49 7.98 32.64
CA THR A 298 -1.82 9.38 32.38
C THR A 298 -2.76 9.53 31.19
N ALA A 299 -2.52 8.82 30.08
CA ALA A 299 -3.42 8.85 28.92
C ALA A 299 -4.81 8.27 29.24
N LEU A 300 -4.89 7.27 30.11
CA LEU A 300 -6.16 6.69 30.56
C LEU A 300 -6.99 7.67 31.40
N ASP A 301 -6.37 8.59 32.12
CA ASP A 301 -7.09 9.58 32.93
C ASP A 301 -7.86 10.61 32.06
N ASP A 302 -7.49 10.76 30.78
CA ASP A 302 -8.18 11.62 29.82
C ASP A 302 -9.38 10.91 29.14
N VAL A 303 -9.56 9.60 29.35
CA VAL A 303 -10.63 8.80 28.74
C VAL A 303 -11.98 9.10 29.40
N GLN A 304 -12.84 9.81 28.67
CA GLN A 304 -14.14 10.29 29.18
C GLN A 304 -15.18 9.17 29.37
N VAL A 305 -15.13 8.12 28.53
CA VAL A 305 -16.14 7.05 28.53
C VAL A 305 -15.71 5.94 29.48
N LEU A 306 -16.41 5.78 30.60
CA LEU A 306 -16.09 4.80 31.66
C LEU A 306 -15.89 3.35 31.15
N ASN A 307 -16.73 2.92 30.20
CA ASN A 307 -16.60 1.57 29.63
C ASN A 307 -15.33 1.41 28.79
N GLU A 308 -14.93 2.45 28.06
CA GLU A 308 -13.68 2.46 27.28
C GLU A 308 -12.47 2.44 28.21
N ASP A 309 -12.46 3.30 29.24
CA ASP A 309 -11.43 3.33 30.29
C ASP A 309 -11.27 1.94 30.93
N ARG A 310 -12.38 1.31 31.32
CA ARG A 310 -12.38 -0.03 31.92
C ARG A 310 -11.74 -1.07 30.98
N ILE A 311 -12.03 -1.03 29.69
CA ILE A 311 -11.44 -1.95 28.70
C ILE A 311 -9.93 -1.72 28.62
N LEU A 312 -9.50 -0.47 28.46
CA LEU A 312 -8.08 -0.14 28.27
C LEU A 312 -7.25 -0.43 29.53
N ARG A 313 -7.77 -0.13 30.73
CA ARG A 313 -7.15 -0.53 32.00
C ARG A 313 -7.00 -2.05 32.12
N ARG A 314 -7.99 -2.82 31.65
CA ARG A 314 -7.91 -4.29 31.63
C ARG A 314 -6.85 -4.81 30.65
N TYR A 315 -6.62 -4.14 29.52
CA TYR A 315 -5.48 -4.47 28.67
C TYR A 315 -4.14 -4.27 29.39
N LEU A 316 -3.98 -3.13 30.08
CA LEU A 316 -2.78 -2.86 30.87
C LEU A 316 -2.56 -3.94 31.94
N ASP A 317 -3.61 -4.29 32.70
CA ASP A 317 -3.59 -5.35 33.71
C ASP A 317 -3.12 -6.70 33.12
N LEU A 318 -3.68 -7.10 31.97
CA LEU A 318 -3.32 -8.36 31.32
C LEU A 318 -1.87 -8.39 30.82
N ILE A 319 -1.40 -7.30 30.21
CA ILE A 319 -0.01 -7.21 29.74
C ILE A 319 0.96 -7.31 30.92
N LYS A 320 0.66 -6.63 32.04
CA LYS A 320 1.44 -6.71 33.28
C LYS A 320 1.39 -8.12 33.89
N ALA A 321 0.22 -8.76 33.88
CA ALA A 321 0.04 -10.11 34.39
C ALA A 321 0.67 -11.20 33.49
N THR A 322 1.09 -10.87 32.27
CA THR A 322 1.76 -11.82 31.37
C THR A 322 3.18 -12.09 31.86
N LEU A 323 3.48 -13.37 32.09
CA LEU A 323 4.77 -13.87 32.57
C LEU A 323 5.67 -14.34 31.43
N ARG A 324 5.10 -15.04 30.44
CA ARG A 324 5.83 -15.59 29.28
C ARG A 324 4.95 -15.60 28.05
N THR A 325 5.58 -15.49 26.88
CA THR A 325 4.91 -15.58 25.59
C THR A 325 5.81 -16.24 24.55
N ASN A 326 5.21 -16.90 23.55
CA ASN A 326 5.91 -17.41 22.38
C ASN A 326 5.94 -16.41 21.21
N PHE A 327 5.40 -15.19 21.37
CA PHE A 327 5.12 -14.25 20.28
C PHE A 327 6.34 -13.95 19.37
N TYR A 328 7.54 -14.00 19.93
CA TYR A 328 8.81 -13.76 19.23
C TYR A 328 9.66 -15.01 18.98
N GLN A 329 9.09 -16.20 19.21
CA GLN A 329 9.75 -17.46 18.89
C GLN A 329 9.51 -17.80 17.42
N ALA A 330 10.57 -18.25 16.76
CA ALA A 330 10.44 -18.86 15.45
C ALA A 330 9.97 -20.32 15.56
N ASP A 331 9.41 -20.83 14.47
CA ASP A 331 9.16 -22.25 14.25
C ASP A 331 10.42 -22.97 13.71
N ALA A 332 10.25 -24.23 13.30
CA ALA A 332 11.35 -25.05 12.77
C ALA A 332 11.97 -24.50 11.47
N ASN A 333 11.22 -23.68 10.72
CA ASN A 333 11.64 -23.10 9.44
C ASN A 333 12.19 -21.68 9.61
N GLY A 334 12.32 -21.18 10.85
CA GLY A 334 12.75 -19.81 11.12
C GLY A 334 11.66 -18.75 10.93
N GLN A 335 10.41 -19.17 10.67
CA GLN A 335 9.28 -18.27 10.49
C GLN A 335 8.57 -18.00 11.82
N SER A 336 7.78 -16.94 11.88
CA SER A 336 6.95 -16.68 13.07
C SER A 336 5.88 -17.76 13.24
N LYS A 337 5.67 -18.24 14.47
CA LYS A 337 4.62 -19.21 14.76
C LYS A 337 3.22 -18.66 14.39
N SER A 338 2.37 -19.54 13.86
CA SER A 338 0.97 -19.28 13.48
C SER A 338 0.01 -19.16 14.68
N TYR A 339 0.48 -19.43 15.90
CA TYR A 339 -0.30 -19.34 17.13
C TYR A 339 0.43 -18.55 18.21
N PHE A 340 -0.35 -17.91 19.08
CA PHE A 340 0.17 -17.25 20.27
C PHE A 340 -0.12 -18.07 21.52
N SER A 341 0.78 -18.01 22.48
CA SER A 341 0.65 -18.63 23.78
C SER A 341 1.09 -17.62 24.83
N PHE A 342 0.24 -17.42 25.84
CA PHE A 342 0.48 -16.49 26.93
C PHE A 342 0.36 -17.24 28.26
N LYS A 343 1.35 -17.09 29.13
CA LYS A 343 1.28 -17.55 30.52
C LYS A 343 0.95 -16.37 31.40
N PHE A 344 -0.23 -16.37 32.01
CA PHE A 344 -0.68 -15.34 32.92
C PHE A 344 -0.39 -15.67 34.38
N ASN A 345 -0.26 -14.63 35.22
CA ASN A 345 -0.39 -14.70 36.66
C ASN A 345 -1.81 -14.26 37.06
N PRO A 346 -2.74 -15.19 37.35
CA PRO A 346 -4.13 -14.85 37.64
C PRO A 346 -4.32 -13.91 38.83
N ARG A 347 -3.38 -13.91 39.80
CA ARG A 347 -3.44 -13.05 40.99
C ARG A 347 -3.27 -11.57 40.68
N LEU A 348 -2.65 -11.25 39.54
CA LEU A 348 -2.44 -9.87 39.09
C LEU A 348 -3.58 -9.38 38.20
N ILE A 349 -4.56 -10.23 37.88
CA ILE A 349 -5.68 -9.88 37.01
C ILE A 349 -6.90 -9.60 37.91
N PRO A 350 -7.40 -8.35 37.96
CA PRO A 350 -8.53 -8.03 38.81
C PRO A 350 -9.81 -8.73 38.33
N GLU A 351 -10.73 -9.00 39.26
CA GLU A 351 -12.06 -9.57 39.00
C GLU A 351 -12.07 -10.95 38.31
N LEU A 352 -10.95 -11.67 38.34
CA LEU A 352 -10.89 -13.01 37.77
C LEU A 352 -11.71 -13.99 38.63
N PRO A 353 -12.58 -14.82 38.03
CA PRO A 353 -13.37 -15.80 38.78
C PRO A 353 -12.47 -16.73 39.60
N LYS A 354 -12.89 -17.06 40.83
CA LYS A 354 -12.19 -18.08 41.61
C LYS A 354 -12.30 -19.44 40.88
N PRO A 355 -11.22 -20.24 40.87
CA PRO A 355 -11.20 -21.56 40.23
C PRO A 355 -12.22 -22.52 40.83
#